data_AF-A0A382U3B8-F1
#
_entry.id   AF-A0A382U3B8-F1
#
_cell.length_a   1.000
_cell.length_b   1.000
_cell.length_c   1.000
_cell.angle_alpha   90.00
_cell.angle_beta   90.00
_cell.angle_gamma   90.00
#
_symmetry.space_group_name_H-M   'P 1'
#
loop_
_entity.id
_entity.type
_entity.pdbx_description
1 polymer ?
#
loop_
_entity_poly.entity_id
_entity_poly.type
_entity_poly.pdbx_seq_one_letter_code
_entity_poly.pdbx_strand_id
1 'polypeptide(L)'
;MSNENFELNNYPNLIAIPYKKTLNEKDPQRKDHQRICLEMMLAFNASVCLANYYHYKTAEEGKDVKIGQALPDLPSDPKLHFDLGMMSIGKWNQITRDTASVLFDATSKGKDNDFLVADIGSMYRNKGSVWNKNVNNLISLRNQDAHGQIISDEALEGELKNRQKMLDQLMKEMSFYADYKLIVPIDDEVKEGVLVHICKDLSGSGDGVIELSDETIKTEIDRYGTYLYNTKKKTCLALNPMVVNYNSSPETEELDSYVYSKTANNKKDIHYSNFQ
;
A
#
# COMPACT_ATOMS: atom_id res chain seq x y z
N MET A 1 -26.59 4.56 3.50
CA MET A 1 -26.13 5.03 2.18
C MET A 1 -25.00 6.04 2.36
N SER A 2 -23.74 5.58 2.27
CA SER A 2 -22.66 6.46 1.86
C SER A 2 -22.91 6.79 0.39
N ASN A 3 -23.26 8.04 0.10
CA ASN A 3 -23.60 8.51 -1.26
C ASN A 3 -22.34 8.79 -2.12
N GLU A 4 -21.20 8.24 -1.73
CA GLU A 4 -19.93 8.53 -2.36
C GLU A 4 -19.59 7.40 -3.32
N ASN A 5 -19.95 7.59 -4.59
CA ASN A 5 -19.43 6.78 -5.68
C ASN A 5 -17.95 7.13 -5.84
N PHE A 6 -17.09 6.47 -5.07
CA PHE A 6 -15.66 6.51 -5.31
C PHE A 6 -15.37 5.86 -6.67
N GLU A 7 -14.58 6.54 -7.50
CA GLU A 7 -14.00 5.94 -8.69
C GLU A 7 -12.93 4.94 -8.23
N LEU A 8 -13.32 3.69 -7.98
CA LEU A 8 -12.43 2.66 -7.42
C LEU A 8 -11.20 2.39 -8.30
N ASN A 9 -11.27 2.71 -9.58
CA ASN A 9 -10.14 2.62 -10.51
C ASN A 9 -9.01 3.61 -10.20
N ASN A 10 -9.25 4.60 -9.33
CA ASN A 10 -8.23 5.55 -8.87
C ASN A 10 -7.41 5.02 -7.68
N TYR A 11 -7.67 3.79 -7.23
CA TYR A 11 -7.01 3.18 -6.09
C TYR A 11 -6.40 1.82 -6.48
N PRO A 12 -5.27 1.43 -5.87
CA PRO A 12 -4.75 0.07 -5.98
C PRO A 12 -5.81 -0.97 -5.58
N ASN A 13 -5.83 -2.12 -6.24
CA ASN A 13 -6.76 -3.23 -5.98
C ASN A 13 -6.72 -3.69 -4.50
N LEU A 14 -5.54 -3.64 -3.88
CA LEU A 14 -5.29 -3.91 -2.47
C LEU A 14 -6.12 -3.01 -1.53
N ILE A 15 -6.54 -1.83 -1.99
CA ILE A 15 -7.44 -0.91 -1.27
C ILE A 15 -8.87 -1.01 -1.82
N ALA A 16 -9.02 -0.96 -3.16
CA ALA A 16 -10.30 -0.90 -3.84
C ALA A 16 -11.19 -2.12 -3.58
N ILE A 17 -10.63 -3.33 -3.65
CA ILE A 17 -11.39 -4.59 -3.48
C ILE A 17 -11.90 -4.73 -2.04
N PRO A 18 -11.06 -4.60 -0.99
CA PRO A 18 -11.54 -4.62 0.39
C PRO A 18 -12.59 -3.54 0.67
N TYR A 19 -12.38 -2.31 0.17
CA TYR A 19 -13.33 -1.22 0.37
C TYR A 19 -14.69 -1.51 -0.27
N LYS A 20 -14.72 -2.02 -1.51
CA LYS A 20 -15.96 -2.39 -2.20
C LYS A 20 -16.81 -3.38 -1.39
N LYS A 21 -16.19 -4.35 -0.71
CA LYS A 21 -16.89 -5.32 0.14
C LYS A 21 -17.58 -4.66 1.36
N THR A 22 -17.09 -3.52 1.83
CA THR A 22 -17.69 -2.78 2.97
C THR A 22 -19.04 -2.12 2.63
N LEU A 23 -19.29 -1.88 1.34
CA LEU A 23 -20.46 -1.15 0.85
C LEU A 23 -21.74 -2.00 0.86
N ASN A 24 -21.62 -3.33 0.92
CA ASN A 24 -22.78 -4.20 1.04
C ASN A 24 -23.33 -4.16 2.47
N GLU A 25 -24.30 -3.26 2.72
CA GLU A 25 -24.89 -3.08 4.05
C GLU A 25 -25.57 -4.34 4.61
N LYS A 26 -25.95 -5.29 3.74
CA LYS A 26 -26.62 -6.56 4.11
C LYS A 26 -25.66 -7.72 4.35
N ASP A 27 -24.36 -7.52 4.17
CA ASP A 27 -23.38 -8.59 4.33
C ASP A 27 -23.21 -8.94 5.83
N PRO A 28 -23.43 -10.19 6.25
CA PRO A 28 -23.22 -10.59 7.65
C PRO A 28 -21.75 -10.47 8.09
N GLN A 29 -20.80 -10.46 7.15
CA GLN A 29 -19.37 -10.29 7.40
C GLN A 29 -18.91 -8.84 7.23
N ARG A 30 -19.81 -7.87 7.06
CA ARG A 30 -19.47 -6.46 6.84
C ARG A 30 -18.50 -5.90 7.88
N LYS A 31 -18.65 -6.28 9.15
CA LYS A 31 -17.73 -5.89 10.23
C LYS A 31 -16.28 -6.30 9.94
N ASP A 32 -16.08 -7.54 9.50
CA ASP A 32 -14.76 -8.05 9.12
C ASP A 32 -14.25 -7.39 7.83
N HIS A 33 -15.11 -7.14 6.85
CA HIS A 33 -14.72 -6.39 5.65
C HIS A 33 -14.21 -4.98 5.99
N GLN A 34 -14.86 -4.27 6.91
CA GLN A 34 -14.41 -2.94 7.36
C GLN A 34 -13.05 -3.02 8.08
N ARG A 35 -12.83 -4.06 8.89
CA ARG A 35 -11.54 -4.34 9.54
C ARG A 35 -10.44 -4.60 8.51
N ILE A 36 -10.67 -5.52 7.58
CA ILE A 36 -9.72 -5.89 6.51
C ILE A 36 -9.42 -4.68 5.63
N CYS A 37 -10.43 -3.89 5.29
CA CYS A 37 -10.25 -2.67 4.51
C CYS A 37 -9.27 -1.71 5.19
N LEU A 38 -9.46 -1.39 6.47
CA LEU A 38 -8.53 -0.54 7.20
C LEU A 38 -7.11 -1.14 7.28
N GLU A 39 -7.01 -2.45 7.55
CA GLU A 39 -5.72 -3.13 7.62
C GLU A 39 -4.94 -3.03 6.32
N MET A 40 -5.61 -3.22 5.17
CA MET A 40 -5.00 -3.11 3.86
C MET A 40 -4.58 -1.67 3.52
N MET A 41 -5.39 -0.67 3.87
CA MET A 41 -5.02 0.74 3.68
C MET A 41 -3.74 1.09 4.43
N LEU A 42 -3.64 0.66 5.69
CA LEU A 42 -2.48 0.94 6.54
C LEU A 42 -1.25 0.15 6.10
N ALA A 43 -1.42 -1.13 5.75
CA ALA A 43 -0.33 -1.98 5.30
C ALA A 43 0.25 -1.51 3.96
N PHE A 44 -0.61 -1.09 3.03
CA PHE A 44 -0.16 -0.56 1.75
C PHE A 44 0.60 0.77 1.90
N ASN A 45 0.07 1.73 2.68
CA ASN A 45 0.78 2.99 2.96
C ASN A 45 2.12 2.74 3.66
N ALA A 46 2.18 1.79 4.61
CA ALA A 46 3.44 1.40 5.24
C ALA A 46 4.45 0.86 4.22
N SER A 47 3.99 0.02 3.29
CA SER A 47 4.82 -0.55 2.23
C SER A 47 5.40 0.55 1.33
N VAL A 48 4.58 1.52 0.91
CA VAL A 48 5.05 2.67 0.12
C VAL A 48 6.08 3.49 0.90
N CYS A 49 5.84 3.77 2.19
CA CYS A 49 6.79 4.51 3.02
C CYS A 49 8.11 3.77 3.17
N LEU A 50 8.08 2.49 3.51
CA LEU A 50 9.29 1.68 3.64
C LEU A 50 10.04 1.56 2.31
N ALA A 51 9.34 1.47 1.18
CA ALA A 51 9.97 1.39 -0.14
C ALA A 51 10.73 2.68 -0.44
N ASN A 52 10.14 3.84 -0.15
CA ASN A 52 10.84 5.13 -0.24
C ASN A 52 12.05 5.20 0.70
N TYR A 53 11.90 4.72 1.94
CA TYR A 53 13.01 4.69 2.90
C TYR A 53 14.20 3.89 2.36
N TYR A 54 13.94 2.68 1.86
CA TYR A 54 14.99 1.84 1.28
C TYR A 54 15.58 2.42 0.01
N HIS A 55 14.75 2.94 -0.90
CA HIS A 55 15.20 3.65 -2.10
C HIS A 55 16.27 4.69 -1.78
N TYR A 56 16.03 5.54 -0.77
CA TYR A 56 17.01 6.55 -0.37
C TYR A 56 18.21 5.97 0.39
N LYS A 57 18.00 5.00 1.29
CA LYS A 57 19.07 4.40 2.11
C LYS A 57 20.07 3.59 1.28
N THR A 58 19.64 3.01 0.16
CA THR A 58 20.48 2.20 -0.72
C THR A 58 20.90 2.94 -1.99
N ALA A 59 20.56 4.22 -2.13
CA ALA A 59 21.00 5.01 -3.27
C ALA A 59 22.54 5.12 -3.29
N GLU A 60 23.15 4.81 -4.43
CA GLU A 60 24.61 4.86 -4.61
C GLU A 60 25.07 6.20 -5.23
N GLU A 61 24.19 6.87 -5.98
CA GLU A 61 24.53 8.09 -6.72
C GLU A 61 23.43 9.18 -6.66
N GLY A 62 23.82 10.41 -7.01
CA GLY A 62 22.90 11.52 -7.21
C GLY A 62 22.40 12.21 -5.93
N LYS A 63 21.26 12.91 -6.06
CA LYS A 63 20.64 13.68 -4.97
C LYS A 63 20.11 12.77 -3.85
N ASP A 64 19.75 11.54 -4.19
CA ASP A 64 19.10 10.58 -3.30
C ASP A 64 20.05 10.08 -2.21
N VAL A 65 21.36 9.98 -2.48
CA VAL A 65 22.41 9.66 -1.49
C VAL A 65 22.39 10.63 -0.31
N LYS A 66 22.22 11.93 -0.57
CA LYS A 66 22.20 12.95 0.49
C LYS A 66 20.95 12.81 1.37
N ILE A 67 19.82 12.46 0.77
CA ILE A 67 18.58 12.18 1.49
C ILE A 67 18.78 10.93 2.37
N GLY A 68 19.35 9.86 1.80
CA GLY A 68 19.70 8.62 2.50
C GLY A 68 20.60 8.83 3.71
N GLN A 69 21.63 9.68 3.59
CA GLN A 69 22.55 10.04 4.68
C GLN A 69 21.88 10.88 5.78
N ALA A 70 20.87 11.69 5.43
CA ALA A 70 20.12 12.50 6.38
C ALA A 70 18.99 11.71 7.09
N LEU A 71 18.56 10.59 6.51
CA LEU A 71 17.56 9.73 7.12
C LEU A 71 18.14 9.09 8.38
N PRO A 72 17.50 9.26 9.56
CA PRO A 72 17.90 8.50 10.72
C PRO A 72 17.71 7.02 10.41
N ASP A 73 18.56 6.19 11.00
CA ASP A 73 18.19 4.79 11.12
C ASP A 73 16.89 4.77 11.90
N LEU A 74 15.84 4.22 11.28
CA LEU A 74 14.68 3.84 12.06
C LEU A 74 15.15 2.88 13.16
N PRO A 75 14.42 2.68 14.26
CA PRO A 75 14.73 1.68 15.29
C PRO A 75 14.78 0.20 14.80
N SER A 76 15.22 -0.02 13.56
CA SER A 76 15.07 -1.17 12.70
C SER A 76 16.07 -1.18 11.50
N ASP A 77 17.28 -0.62 11.62
CA ASP A 77 18.39 -0.85 10.66
C ASP A 77 19.60 -1.47 11.37
N PRO A 78 20.15 -2.63 10.93
CA PRO A 78 20.54 -2.94 9.53
C PRO A 78 19.77 -4.06 8.80
N LYS A 79 18.72 -4.62 9.39
CA LYS A 79 17.77 -5.56 8.75
C LYS A 79 16.45 -5.34 9.47
N LEU A 80 15.33 -5.08 8.77
CA LEU A 80 14.01 -4.85 9.38
C LEU A 80 13.78 -5.79 10.58
N HIS A 81 13.98 -5.28 11.80
CA HIS A 81 13.48 -5.91 13.02
C HIS A 81 12.02 -5.53 13.28
N PHE A 82 11.31 -5.04 12.26
CA PHE A 82 9.89 -5.29 12.21
C PHE A 82 9.74 -6.77 11.91
N ASP A 83 9.35 -7.54 12.93
CA ASP A 83 8.76 -8.85 12.68
C ASP A 83 7.47 -8.63 11.90
N LEU A 84 7.62 -8.43 10.58
CA LEU A 84 6.55 -8.33 9.60
C LEU A 84 5.70 -9.62 9.59
N GLY A 85 6.15 -10.66 10.31
CA GLY A 85 5.43 -11.91 10.49
C GLY A 85 4.07 -11.78 11.16
N MET A 86 3.90 -10.84 12.09
CA MET A 86 2.62 -10.60 12.77
C MET A 86 2.42 -9.12 13.08
N MET A 87 2.27 -8.36 11.99
CA MET A 87 1.95 -6.95 12.07
C MET A 87 0.49 -6.79 12.44
N SER A 88 0.22 -6.32 13.66
CA SER A 88 -1.11 -5.86 14.00
C SER A 88 -1.41 -4.56 13.24
N ILE A 89 -2.70 -4.26 13.06
CA ILE A 89 -3.16 -2.99 12.50
C ILE A 89 -2.53 -1.76 13.16
N GLY A 90 -2.27 -1.83 14.48
CA GLY A 90 -1.58 -0.79 15.24
C GLY A 90 -0.10 -0.66 14.87
N LYS A 91 0.59 -1.78 14.61
CA LYS A 91 1.99 -1.76 14.13
C LYS A 91 2.08 -1.19 12.72
N TRP A 92 1.17 -1.56 11.80
CA TRP A 92 1.13 -0.97 10.45
C TRP A 92 0.98 0.56 10.50
N ASN A 93 0.06 1.05 11.33
CA ASN A 93 -0.13 2.48 11.53
C ASN A 93 1.12 3.15 12.13
N GLN A 94 1.77 2.50 13.10
CA GLN A 94 2.98 3.02 13.73
C GLN A 94 4.13 3.16 12.74
N ILE A 95 4.42 2.10 11.97
CA ILE A 95 5.47 2.14 10.94
C ILE A 95 5.19 3.24 9.94
N THR A 96 3.96 3.29 9.40
CA THR A 96 3.60 4.32 8.41
C THR A 96 3.86 5.71 8.97
N ARG A 97 3.41 5.99 10.20
CA ARG A 97 3.60 7.28 10.86
C ARG A 97 5.07 7.64 11.03
N ASP A 98 5.87 6.71 11.56
CA ASP A 98 7.26 6.98 11.92
C ASP A 98 8.12 7.14 10.66
N THR A 99 7.96 6.22 9.69
CA THR A 99 8.67 6.27 8.41
C THR A 99 8.25 7.48 7.56
N ALA A 100 6.95 7.78 7.47
CA ALA A 100 6.48 8.95 6.73
C ALA A 100 7.01 10.26 7.34
N SER A 101 7.08 10.35 8.67
CA SER A 101 7.59 11.57 9.33
C SER A 101 9.07 11.82 9.00
N VAL A 102 9.92 10.79 9.08
CA VAL A 102 11.35 10.97 8.80
C VAL A 102 11.60 11.25 7.31
N LEU A 103 10.86 10.59 6.42
CA LEU A 103 10.93 10.84 4.98
C LEU A 103 10.48 12.25 4.64
N PHE A 104 9.38 12.70 5.23
CA PHE A 104 8.85 14.05 4.98
C PHE A 104 9.87 15.12 5.36
N ASP A 105 10.52 14.99 6.53
CA ASP A 105 11.53 15.95 6.97
C ASP A 105 12.82 15.87 6.13
N ALA A 106 13.25 14.66 5.72
CA ALA A 106 14.45 14.45 4.90
C ALA A 106 14.32 14.89 3.43
N THR A 107 13.10 14.99 2.90
CA THR A 107 12.81 15.28 1.48
C THR A 107 12.26 16.70 1.27
N SER A 108 12.64 17.65 2.12
CA SER A 108 12.14 19.04 2.06
C SER A 108 10.62 19.13 2.07
N LYS A 109 9.97 18.38 2.97
CA LYS A 109 8.50 18.24 3.07
C LYS A 109 7.89 17.49 1.89
N GLY A 110 8.60 16.49 1.37
CA GLY A 110 8.19 15.68 0.21
C GLY A 110 8.40 16.35 -1.15
N LYS A 111 8.99 17.55 -1.21
CA LYS A 111 9.26 18.25 -2.48
C LYS A 111 10.36 17.58 -3.31
N ASP A 112 11.31 16.95 -2.64
CA ASP A 112 12.45 16.28 -3.26
C ASP A 112 12.19 14.78 -3.51
N ASN A 113 10.92 14.36 -3.47
CA ASN A 113 10.47 13.00 -3.72
C ASN A 113 9.52 12.96 -4.92
N ASP A 114 9.69 11.95 -5.79
CA ASP A 114 8.85 11.74 -6.97
C ASP A 114 7.65 10.82 -6.69
N PHE A 115 7.41 10.45 -5.44
CA PHE A 115 6.37 9.53 -5.00
C PHE A 115 5.49 10.16 -3.90
N LEU A 116 4.95 9.33 -3.00
CA LEU A 116 3.89 9.70 -2.06
C LEU A 116 4.38 10.20 -0.69
N VAL A 117 5.65 10.60 -0.56
CA VAL A 117 6.20 11.05 0.73
C VAL A 117 5.50 12.32 1.22
N ALA A 118 5.22 13.27 0.33
CA ALA A 118 4.50 14.50 0.68
C ALA A 118 3.08 14.20 1.17
N ASP A 119 2.35 13.41 0.38
CA ASP A 119 0.94 13.08 0.62
C ASP A 119 0.77 12.29 1.92
N ILE A 120 1.48 11.17 2.07
CA ILE A 120 1.39 10.33 3.28
C ILE A 120 1.96 11.04 4.51
N GLY A 121 3.07 11.76 4.36
CA GLY A 121 3.67 12.53 5.45
C GLY A 121 2.71 13.60 5.99
N SER A 122 1.97 14.28 5.12
CA SER A 122 1.00 15.31 5.52
C SER A 122 -0.16 14.75 6.37
N MET A 123 -0.65 13.55 6.04
CA MET A 123 -1.73 12.88 6.78
C MET A 123 -1.34 12.61 8.24
N TYR A 124 -0.07 12.22 8.47
CA TYR A 124 0.45 11.81 9.78
C TYR A 124 1.07 12.95 10.60
N ARG A 125 1.54 14.02 9.97
CA ARG A 125 2.22 15.14 10.65
C ARG A 125 1.36 15.89 11.65
N ASN A 126 0.09 16.10 11.33
CA ASN A 126 -0.84 16.79 12.22
C ASN A 126 -1.51 15.78 13.16
N LYS A 127 -1.15 15.79 14.44
CA LYS A 127 -1.76 14.91 15.47
C LYS A 127 -3.29 15.04 15.55
N GLY A 128 -3.85 16.19 15.16
CA GLY A 128 -5.30 16.44 15.09
C GLY A 128 -5.92 16.23 13.71
N SER A 129 -5.21 15.64 12.74
CA SER A 129 -5.75 15.38 11.40
C SER A 129 -6.97 14.47 11.46
N VAL A 130 -7.88 14.65 10.50
CA VAL A 130 -9.05 13.77 10.30
C VAL A 130 -8.57 12.33 10.11
N TRP A 131 -7.50 12.14 9.35
CA TRP A 131 -6.81 10.86 9.20
C TRP A 131 -6.45 10.21 10.55
N ASN A 132 -5.63 10.86 11.38
CA ASN A 132 -5.17 10.30 12.65
C ASN A 132 -6.34 9.99 13.59
N LYS A 133 -7.33 10.89 13.66
CA LYS A 133 -8.54 10.70 14.48
C LYS A 133 -9.30 9.45 14.04
N ASN A 134 -9.59 9.32 12.76
CA ASN A 134 -10.39 8.21 12.23
C ASN A 134 -9.66 6.88 12.32
N VAL A 135 -8.37 6.83 11.97
CA VAL A 135 -7.55 5.62 12.09
C VAL A 135 -7.48 5.15 13.55
N ASN A 136 -7.19 6.04 14.50
CA ASN A 136 -7.12 5.67 15.92
C ASN A 136 -8.46 5.19 16.48
N ASN A 137 -9.57 5.81 16.06
CA ASN A 137 -10.92 5.38 16.44
C ASN A 137 -11.23 3.99 15.90
N LEU A 138 -10.99 3.74 14.61
CA LEU A 138 -11.26 2.43 14.00
C LEU A 138 -10.36 1.33 14.57
N ILE A 139 -9.09 1.61 14.88
CA ILE A 139 -8.19 0.66 15.57
C ILE A 139 -8.73 0.33 16.96
N SER A 140 -9.20 1.35 17.71
CA SER A 140 -9.77 1.15 19.04
C SER A 140 -11.02 0.28 18.99
N LEU A 141 -11.91 0.53 18.03
CA LEU A 141 -13.11 -0.27 17.77
C LEU A 141 -12.77 -1.72 17.40
N ARG A 142 -11.78 -1.94 16.53
CA ARG A 142 -11.27 -3.28 16.21
C ARG A 142 -10.77 -4.02 17.46
N ASN A 143 -10.05 -3.32 18.34
CA ASN A 143 -9.54 -3.94 19.56
C ASN A 143 -10.66 -4.26 20.56
N GLN A 144 -11.69 -3.43 20.62
CA GLN A 144 -12.91 -3.72 21.38
C GLN A 144 -13.66 -4.92 20.80
N ASP A 145 -13.74 -5.08 19.47
CA ASP A 145 -14.37 -6.27 18.88
C ASP A 145 -13.61 -7.57 19.23
N ALA A 146 -12.29 -7.49 19.39
CA ALA A 146 -11.44 -8.65 19.68
C ALA A 146 -11.38 -9.02 21.17
N HIS A 147 -11.57 -8.06 22.08
CA HIS A 147 -11.32 -8.23 23.51
C HIS A 147 -12.42 -7.69 24.42
N GLY A 148 -13.41 -7.00 23.86
CA GLY A 148 -14.48 -6.31 24.58
C GLY A 148 -15.77 -7.12 24.67
N GLN A 149 -16.82 -6.44 25.14
CA GLN A 149 -18.15 -7.02 25.28
C GLN A 149 -18.87 -7.14 23.94
N ILE A 150 -19.71 -8.18 23.81
CA ILE A 150 -20.53 -8.40 22.62
C ILE A 150 -21.52 -7.23 22.48
N ILE A 151 -21.48 -6.56 21.34
CA ILE A 151 -22.45 -5.53 20.96
C ILE A 151 -23.77 -6.19 20.53
N SER A 152 -24.92 -5.61 20.89
CA SER A 152 -26.22 -6.11 20.41
C SER A 152 -26.39 -5.85 18.91
N ASP A 153 -27.21 -6.66 18.23
CA ASP A 153 -27.43 -6.54 16.78
C ASP A 153 -27.97 -5.15 16.37
N GLU A 154 -28.88 -4.60 17.19
CA GLU A 154 -29.48 -3.27 16.99
C GLU A 154 -28.44 -2.15 17.10
N ALA A 155 -27.49 -2.27 18.03
CA ALA A 155 -26.40 -1.32 18.19
C ALA A 155 -25.32 -1.52 17.11
N LEU A 156 -25.11 -2.74 16.64
CA LEU A 156 -24.13 -3.09 15.62
C LEU A 156 -24.43 -2.40 14.29
N GLU A 157 -25.70 -2.34 13.86
CA GLU A 157 -26.05 -1.68 12.59
C GLU A 157 -25.66 -0.20 12.58
N GLY A 158 -25.96 0.52 13.68
CA GLY A 158 -25.59 1.92 13.85
C GLY A 158 -24.07 2.12 13.86
N GLU A 159 -23.36 1.22 14.54
CA GLU A 159 -21.90 1.24 14.63
C GLU A 159 -21.23 0.98 13.26
N LEU A 160 -21.69 -0.01 12.50
CA LEU A 160 -21.18 -0.30 11.15
C LEU A 160 -21.36 0.88 10.18
N LYS A 161 -22.46 1.64 10.31
CA LYS A 161 -22.68 2.88 9.54
C LYS A 161 -21.69 3.98 9.94
N ASN A 162 -21.36 4.11 11.23
CA ASN A 162 -20.37 5.08 11.70
C ASN A 162 -18.95 4.71 11.25
N ARG A 163 -18.59 3.42 11.31
CA ARG A 163 -17.34 2.89 10.77
C ARG A 163 -17.20 3.17 9.28
N GLN A 164 -18.27 2.96 8.52
CA GLN A 164 -18.27 3.27 7.09
C GLN A 164 -17.95 4.74 6.82
N LYS A 165 -18.59 5.68 7.52
CA LYS A 165 -18.31 7.12 7.36
C LYS A 165 -16.83 7.47 7.61
N MET A 166 -16.19 6.81 8.58
CA MET A 166 -14.77 7.00 8.83
C MET A 166 -13.93 6.42 7.69
N LEU A 167 -14.24 5.23 7.18
CA LEU A 167 -13.57 4.63 6.02
C LEU A 167 -13.71 5.48 4.75
N ASP A 168 -14.89 6.03 4.49
CA ASP A 168 -15.16 6.92 3.35
C ASP A 168 -14.28 8.18 3.43
N GLN A 169 -14.12 8.75 4.63
CA GLN A 169 -13.20 9.86 4.87
C GLN A 169 -11.73 9.46 4.63
N LEU A 170 -11.31 8.26 5.05
CA LEU A 170 -9.96 7.78 4.76
C LEU A 170 -9.73 7.59 3.25
N MET A 171 -10.71 7.06 2.51
CA MET A 171 -10.64 6.94 1.04
C MET A 171 -10.42 8.30 0.37
N LYS A 172 -11.13 9.35 0.82
CA LYS A 172 -10.94 10.71 0.29
C LYS A 172 -9.55 11.26 0.53
N GLU A 173 -9.03 11.11 1.74
CA GLU A 173 -7.67 11.55 2.10
C GLU A 173 -6.61 10.85 1.23
N MET A 174 -6.89 9.63 0.76
CA MET A 174 -6.03 8.86 -0.15
C MET A 174 -6.31 9.09 -1.64
N SER A 175 -7.08 10.11 -2.03
CA SER A 175 -7.38 10.40 -3.44
C SER A 175 -6.15 10.71 -4.32
N PHE A 176 -5.01 11.02 -3.70
CA PHE A 176 -3.72 11.18 -4.38
C PHE A 176 -3.29 9.94 -5.17
N TYR A 177 -3.82 8.74 -4.85
CA TYR A 177 -3.54 7.53 -5.64
C TYR A 177 -4.04 7.60 -7.08
N ALA A 178 -4.95 8.51 -7.41
CA ALA A 178 -5.42 8.72 -8.78
C ALA A 178 -4.29 9.06 -9.78
N ASP A 179 -3.18 9.62 -9.29
CA ASP A 179 -2.01 9.95 -10.11
C ASP A 179 -1.02 8.78 -10.27
N TYR A 180 -1.30 7.63 -9.66
CA TYR A 180 -0.42 6.47 -9.61
C TYR A 180 -1.12 5.20 -10.11
N LYS A 181 -0.33 4.22 -10.52
CA LYS A 181 -0.80 2.86 -10.82
C LYS A 181 0.04 1.85 -10.06
N LEU A 182 -0.61 0.83 -9.51
CA LEU A 182 0.11 -0.36 -9.03
C LEU A 182 0.28 -1.28 -10.23
N ILE A 183 1.53 -1.56 -10.63
CA ILE A 183 1.81 -2.30 -11.87
C ILE A 183 2.70 -3.50 -11.63
N VAL A 184 2.54 -4.50 -12.50
CA VAL A 184 3.41 -5.69 -12.57
C VAL A 184 3.78 -5.93 -14.01
N PRO A 185 5.06 -5.79 -14.41
CA PRO A 185 5.52 -6.18 -15.73
C PRO A 185 5.37 -7.70 -15.88
N ILE A 186 4.61 -8.14 -16.87
CA ILE A 186 4.29 -9.54 -17.10
C ILE A 186 4.94 -10.09 -18.36
N ASP A 187 5.25 -9.23 -19.33
CA ASP A 187 5.92 -9.61 -20.56
C ASP A 187 6.64 -8.41 -21.19
N ASP A 188 7.52 -8.70 -22.15
CA ASP A 188 8.29 -7.70 -22.88
C ASP A 188 8.16 -7.91 -24.38
N GLU A 189 7.93 -6.82 -25.12
CA GLU A 189 7.86 -6.82 -26.57
C GLU A 189 8.83 -5.80 -27.17
N VAL A 190 9.31 -6.06 -28.39
CA VAL A 190 10.04 -5.05 -29.16
C VAL A 190 9.12 -4.48 -30.23
N LYS A 191 8.75 -3.19 -30.08
CA LYS A 191 7.91 -2.46 -31.04
C LYS A 191 8.75 -1.36 -31.68
N GLU A 192 8.86 -1.40 -33.01
CA GLU A 192 9.62 -0.40 -33.80
C GLU A 192 11.08 -0.22 -33.33
N GLY A 193 11.69 -1.26 -32.76
CA GLY A 193 13.06 -1.23 -32.24
C GLY A 193 13.19 -0.73 -30.80
N VAL A 194 12.08 -0.44 -30.13
CA VAL A 194 12.01 -0.01 -28.72
C VAL A 194 11.48 -1.14 -27.86
N LEU A 195 12.09 -1.37 -26.70
CA LEU A 195 11.58 -2.30 -25.69
C LEU A 195 10.32 -1.70 -25.03
N VAL A 196 9.27 -2.50 -24.99
CA VAL A 196 7.97 -2.16 -24.40
C VAL A 196 7.60 -3.22 -23.39
N HIS A 197 7.50 -2.82 -22.12
CA HIS A 197 7.02 -3.65 -21.05
C HIS A 197 5.49 -3.71 -21.06
N ILE A 198 4.94 -4.91 -21.19
CA ILE A 198 3.52 -5.18 -21.00
C ILE A 198 3.28 -5.37 -19.51
N CYS A 199 2.48 -4.50 -18.92
CA CYS A 199 2.24 -4.46 -17.47
C CYS A 199 0.77 -4.70 -17.15
N LYS A 200 0.48 -5.54 -16.17
CA LYS A 200 -0.82 -5.58 -15.51
C LYS A 200 -0.99 -4.31 -14.67
N ASP A 201 -2.12 -3.63 -14.84
CA ASP A 201 -2.54 -2.49 -14.03
C ASP A 201 -3.49 -2.99 -12.94
N LEU A 202 -2.95 -3.07 -11.73
CA LEU A 202 -3.61 -3.55 -10.53
C LEU A 202 -4.45 -2.45 -9.86
N SER A 203 -5.00 -1.50 -10.62
CA SER A 203 -5.94 -0.50 -10.11
C SER A 203 -7.39 -1.01 -10.19
N GLY A 204 -8.25 -0.60 -9.26
CA GLY A 204 -9.65 -1.01 -9.26
C GLY A 204 -9.84 -2.54 -9.13
N SER A 205 -10.36 -3.19 -10.18
CA SER A 205 -10.53 -4.66 -10.21
C SER A 205 -9.23 -5.42 -10.46
N GLY A 206 -8.20 -4.76 -10.99
CA GLY A 206 -6.89 -5.35 -11.27
C GLY A 206 -6.77 -6.09 -12.60
N ASP A 207 -7.71 -5.88 -13.53
CA ASP A 207 -7.74 -6.56 -14.82
C ASP A 207 -7.14 -5.71 -15.96
N GLY A 208 -6.63 -4.52 -15.65
CA GLY A 208 -6.10 -3.60 -16.65
C GLY A 208 -4.77 -4.08 -17.24
N VAL A 209 -4.49 -3.66 -18.46
CA VAL A 209 -3.17 -3.82 -19.10
C VAL A 209 -2.71 -2.46 -19.60
N ILE A 210 -1.45 -2.14 -19.38
CA ILE A 210 -0.80 -0.95 -19.91
C ILE A 210 0.53 -1.32 -20.56
N GLU A 211 0.97 -0.50 -21.50
CA GLU A 211 2.26 -0.63 -22.14
C GLU A 211 3.18 0.51 -21.68
N LEU A 212 4.40 0.17 -21.27
CA LEU A 212 5.41 1.13 -20.84
C LEU A 212 6.68 0.93 -21.69
N SER A 213 6.98 1.89 -22.55
CA SER A 213 8.21 1.89 -23.36
C SER A 213 9.41 2.38 -22.56
N ASP A 214 10.59 1.82 -22.83
CA ASP A 214 11.87 2.28 -22.27
C ASP A 214 12.18 3.74 -22.57
N GLU A 215 11.70 4.28 -23.70
CA GLU A 215 11.87 5.69 -24.04
C GLU A 215 11.06 6.63 -23.13
N THR A 216 10.00 6.11 -22.49
CA THR A 216 9.06 6.92 -21.70
C THR A 216 9.32 6.78 -20.20
N ILE A 217 9.68 5.58 -19.74
CA ILE A 217 9.95 5.31 -18.33
C ILE A 217 11.38 5.74 -17.96
N LYS A 218 11.54 6.33 -16.78
CA LYS A 218 12.83 6.83 -16.27
C LYS A 218 13.54 5.88 -15.32
N THR A 219 12.98 4.69 -15.12
CA THR A 219 13.41 3.73 -14.12
C THR A 219 13.33 2.36 -14.74
N GLU A 220 14.39 1.58 -14.60
CA GLU A 220 14.39 0.17 -15.00
C GLU A 220 13.37 -0.60 -14.15
N ILE A 221 12.62 -1.49 -14.81
CA ILE A 221 11.65 -2.36 -14.17
C ILE A 221 11.89 -3.80 -14.60
N ASP A 222 11.74 -4.71 -13.66
CA ASP A 222 11.99 -6.13 -13.86
C ASP A 222 10.65 -6.88 -13.96
N ARG A 223 10.66 -7.94 -14.77
CA ARG A 223 9.53 -8.85 -14.90
C ARG A 223 9.14 -9.41 -13.52
N TYR A 224 7.83 -9.42 -13.25
CA TYR A 224 7.21 -9.83 -11.99
C TYR A 224 7.59 -8.99 -10.75
N GLY A 225 8.31 -7.88 -10.93
CA GLY A 225 8.41 -6.85 -9.92
C GLY A 225 7.06 -6.15 -9.71
N THR A 226 6.82 -5.68 -8.49
CA THR A 226 5.66 -4.87 -8.14
C THR A 226 6.09 -3.41 -8.01
N TYR A 227 5.47 -2.52 -8.78
CA TYR A 227 5.86 -1.11 -8.79
C TYR A 227 4.68 -0.19 -8.52
N LEU A 228 4.94 0.88 -7.78
CA LEU A 228 4.09 2.06 -7.77
C LEU A 228 4.59 3.00 -8.87
N TYR A 229 3.84 3.07 -9.97
CA TYR A 229 4.15 3.90 -11.12
C TYR A 229 3.54 5.29 -10.99
N ASN A 230 4.38 6.33 -11.00
CA ASN A 230 3.93 7.72 -11.07
C ASN A 230 3.60 8.08 -12.53
N THR A 231 2.31 8.19 -12.84
CA THR A 231 1.85 8.41 -14.22
C THR A 231 2.27 9.76 -14.80
N LYS A 232 2.51 10.78 -13.96
CA LYS A 232 2.93 12.13 -14.37
C LYS A 232 4.44 12.21 -14.54
N LYS A 233 5.20 11.66 -13.60
CA LYS A 233 6.67 11.74 -13.57
C LYS A 233 7.36 10.68 -14.42
N LYS A 234 6.63 9.62 -14.77
CA LYS A 234 7.08 8.46 -15.55
C LYS A 234 8.21 7.69 -14.87
N THR A 235 8.11 7.51 -13.56
CA THR A 235 9.10 6.78 -12.74
C THR A 235 8.38 5.77 -11.85
N CYS A 236 9.10 4.72 -11.47
CA CYS A 236 8.58 3.60 -10.70
C CYS A 236 9.29 3.50 -9.36
N LEU A 237 8.52 3.23 -8.31
CA LEU A 237 9.05 2.81 -7.01
C LEU A 237 8.81 1.30 -6.86
N ALA A 238 9.89 0.53 -6.72
CA ALA A 238 9.77 -0.89 -6.40
C ALA A 238 9.16 -1.08 -5.01
N LEU A 239 8.12 -1.92 -4.91
CA LEU A 239 7.42 -2.23 -3.65
C LEU A 239 7.82 -3.59 -3.07
N ASN A 240 8.59 -4.39 -3.79
CA ASN A 240 9.14 -5.64 -3.28
C ASN A 240 10.14 -5.36 -2.13
N PRO A 241 10.25 -6.27 -1.14
CA PRO A 241 9.49 -7.51 -0.97
C PRO A 241 8.15 -7.32 -0.24
N MET A 242 7.71 -6.09 0.01
CA MET A 242 6.54 -5.83 0.86
C MET A 242 5.21 -5.99 0.14
N VAL A 243 5.17 -5.75 -1.17
CA VAL A 243 4.04 -6.11 -2.01
C VAL A 243 4.51 -7.13 -3.04
N VAL A 244 3.95 -8.33 -2.95
CA VAL A 244 4.33 -9.49 -3.77
C VAL A 244 3.16 -9.87 -4.64
N ASN A 245 3.45 -10.22 -5.88
CA ASN A 245 2.48 -10.79 -6.80
C ASN A 245 2.84 -12.24 -7.08
N TYR A 246 1.84 -13.12 -7.06
CA TYR A 246 1.97 -14.50 -7.49
C TYR A 246 1.19 -14.68 -8.78
N ASN A 247 1.84 -15.23 -9.79
CA ASN A 247 1.15 -15.73 -10.97
C ASN A 247 0.48 -17.06 -10.59
N SER A 248 -0.82 -16.98 -10.27
CA SER A 248 -1.59 -18.14 -9.82
C SER A 248 -1.93 -19.08 -10.98
N SER A 249 -1.90 -18.57 -12.22
CA SER A 249 -2.11 -19.35 -13.43
C SER A 249 -1.34 -18.75 -14.62
N PRO A 250 -0.19 -19.36 -15.00
CA PRO A 250 0.65 -18.88 -16.10
C PRO A 250 -0.07 -18.81 -17.46
N GLU A 251 -1.10 -19.63 -17.67
CA GLU A 251 -1.86 -19.66 -18.92
C GLU A 251 -2.82 -18.47 -19.06
N THR A 252 -3.26 -17.89 -17.93
CA THR A 252 -4.23 -16.79 -17.88
C THR A 252 -3.62 -15.48 -17.35
N GLU A 253 -2.35 -15.52 -16.92
CA GLU A 253 -1.64 -14.42 -16.27
C GLU A 253 -2.45 -13.81 -15.12
N GLU A 254 -3.13 -14.67 -14.37
CA GLU A 254 -3.89 -14.24 -13.20
C GLU A 254 -2.89 -13.95 -12.08
N LEU A 255 -2.96 -12.74 -11.53
CA LEU A 255 -2.06 -12.27 -10.49
C LEU A 255 -2.79 -12.11 -9.17
N ASP A 256 -2.32 -12.82 -8.15
CA ASP A 256 -2.71 -12.58 -6.78
C ASP A 256 -1.71 -11.64 -6.10
N SER A 257 -2.16 -10.44 -5.75
CA SER A 257 -1.37 -9.41 -5.07
C SER A 257 -1.53 -9.50 -3.55
N TYR A 258 -0.42 -9.54 -2.82
CA TYR A 258 -0.41 -9.59 -1.36
C TYR A 258 0.52 -8.53 -0.78
N VAL A 259 0.10 -7.93 0.35
CA VAL A 259 1.02 -7.21 1.23
C VAL A 259 1.63 -8.22 2.19
N TYR A 260 2.94 -8.35 2.19
CA TYR A 260 3.67 -9.34 2.96
C TYR A 260 3.40 -9.18 4.47
N SER A 261 2.75 -10.18 5.06
CA SER A 261 2.74 -10.47 6.50
C SER A 261 3.12 -11.94 6.68
N LYS A 262 4.28 -12.27 7.27
CA LYS A 262 4.81 -13.65 7.24
C LYS A 262 4.05 -14.60 8.17
N THR A 263 3.28 -15.54 7.63
CA THR A 263 3.00 -16.81 8.30
C THR A 263 4.31 -17.58 8.50
N ALA A 264 4.73 -17.75 9.75
CA ALA A 264 5.88 -18.58 10.12
C ALA A 264 5.55 -20.07 9.97
N ASN A 265 6.46 -20.87 9.41
CA ASN A 265 6.49 -22.31 9.65
C ASN A 265 7.70 -22.64 10.54
N ASN A 266 7.50 -23.52 11.52
CA ASN A 266 8.37 -23.81 12.66
C ASN A 266 9.65 -24.59 12.35
N LYS A 267 10.22 -24.45 11.16
CA LYS A 267 11.50 -25.07 10.80
C LYS A 267 12.42 -23.98 10.28
N LYS A 268 13.58 -23.84 10.94
CA LYS A 268 14.60 -22.82 10.71
C LYS A 268 15.31 -22.98 9.35
N ASP A 269 14.54 -23.02 8.26
CA ASP A 269 15.05 -22.98 6.91
C ASP A 269 14.21 -22.00 6.10
N ILE A 270 14.85 -20.91 5.65
CA ILE A 270 14.31 -20.04 4.60
C ILE A 270 14.51 -20.82 3.30
N HIS A 271 13.55 -21.67 2.95
CA HIS A 271 13.45 -22.17 1.59
C HIS A 271 12.67 -21.15 0.78
N TYR A 272 13.41 -20.40 -0.04
CA TYR A 272 12.91 -19.87 -1.29
C TYR A 272 12.10 -20.98 -1.97
N SER A 273 10.82 -20.76 -2.22
CA SER A 273 10.21 -21.45 -3.35
C SER A 273 10.82 -20.79 -4.59
N ASN A 274 11.99 -21.30 -4.99
CA ASN A 274 12.49 -21.10 -6.33
C ASN A 274 11.36 -21.41 -7.29
N PHE A 275 11.04 -20.47 -8.17
CA PHE A 275 10.72 -20.83 -9.53
C PHE A 275 11.61 -19.98 -10.44
N GLN A 276 12.79 -20.58 -10.63
CA GLN A 276 13.89 -20.38 -11.60
C GLN A 276 14.49 -18.99 -11.76
#